data_AF-A0A921ZNV9-F1
#
_entry.id   AF-A0A921ZNV9-F1
#
_cell.length_a   1.000
_cell.length_b   1.000
_cell.length_c   1.000
_cell.angle_alpha   90.00
_cell.angle_beta   90.00
_cell.angle_gamma   90.00
#
_symmetry.space_group_name_H-M   'P 1'
#
loop_
_entity.id
_entity.type
_entity.pdbx_description
1 polymer ?
#
loop_
_entity_poly.entity_id
_entity_poly.type
_entity_poly.pdbx_seq_one_letter_code
_entity_poly.pdbx_strand_id
1 'polypeptide(L)'
;MTDPVDGMPPTSQFAVAAGNVYREWNHTDDVDAQRSDVSEIKIPPRYQGFLANFQDDIALLILVNEFRYNEYVQAACINFSADFDEEQLEEGKFGKVVGWGLTNANSGKSRVLRAATFPCVNINKCIAQSPLSFKSSITGDKICAGYTNGRVLLRMCSQSF
;
A
#
# COMPACT_ATOMS: atom_id res chain seq x y z
N MET A 1 4.40 20.00 15.84
CA MET A 1 3.27 20.46 15.01
C MET A 1 3.89 20.75 13.65
N THR A 2 3.86 19.78 12.74
CA THR A 2 4.38 19.97 11.38
C THR A 2 3.33 20.72 10.58
N ASP A 3 3.72 21.81 9.94
CA ASP A 3 2.85 22.57 9.04
C ASP A 3 2.27 21.66 7.95
N PRO A 4 1.07 21.97 7.42
CA PRO A 4 0.49 21.22 6.30
C PRO A 4 1.49 21.17 5.14
N VAL A 5 1.65 20.00 4.52
CA VAL A 5 2.41 19.88 3.28
C VAL A 5 1.78 20.81 2.25
N ASP A 6 2.56 21.72 1.67
CA ASP A 6 2.06 22.69 0.70
C ASP A 6 1.34 22.00 -0.46
N GLY A 7 0.16 22.52 -0.83
CA GLY A 7 -0.71 21.92 -1.86
C GLY A 7 -1.51 20.69 -1.43
N MET A 8 -1.52 20.30 -0.15
CA MET A 8 -2.34 19.19 0.33
C MET A 8 -3.85 19.50 0.29
N PRO A 9 -4.69 18.62 -0.27
CA PRO A 9 -6.14 18.82 -0.23
C PRO A 9 -6.69 18.76 1.21
N PRO A 10 -7.78 19.49 1.51
CA PRO A 10 -8.37 19.48 2.85
C PRO A 10 -8.92 18.10 3.21
N THR A 11 -8.88 17.77 4.51
CA THR A 11 -9.32 16.47 5.04
C THR A 11 -10.78 16.14 4.69
N SER A 12 -11.62 17.16 4.51
CA SER A 12 -13.01 17.04 4.07
C SER A 12 -13.20 16.42 2.68
N GLN A 13 -12.14 16.25 1.89
CA GLN A 13 -12.17 15.53 0.61
C GLN A 13 -11.91 14.03 0.75
N PHE A 14 -11.61 13.54 1.96
CA PHE A 14 -11.21 12.16 2.20
C PHE A 14 -12.15 11.46 3.19
N ALA A 15 -12.47 10.22 2.87
CA ALA A 15 -13.15 9.28 3.75
C ALA A 15 -12.57 7.88 3.54
N VAL A 16 -12.65 7.05 4.57
CA VAL A 16 -12.16 5.67 4.58
C VAL A 16 -13.34 4.73 4.77
N ALA A 17 -13.31 3.60 4.06
CA ALA A 17 -14.22 2.48 4.27
C ALA A 17 -13.41 1.24 4.71
N ALA A 18 -13.99 0.44 5.59
CA ALA A 18 -13.44 -0.85 6.01
C ALA A 18 -14.51 -1.94 5.94
N GLY A 19 -14.09 -3.17 5.63
CA GLY A 19 -14.98 -4.33 5.51
C GLY A 19 -15.71 -4.45 4.16
N ASN A 20 -15.37 -3.64 3.16
CA ASN A 20 -15.96 -3.71 1.83
C ASN A 20 -15.23 -4.72 0.93
N VAL A 21 -15.99 -5.55 0.21
CA VAL A 21 -15.49 -6.49 -0.81
C VAL A 21 -15.63 -5.88 -2.20
N TYR A 22 -16.59 -5.00 -2.41
CA TYR A 22 -16.81 -4.33 -3.69
C TYR A 22 -16.14 -2.95 -3.71
N ARG A 23 -15.71 -2.53 -4.90
CA ARG A 23 -15.03 -1.24 -5.10
C ARG A 23 -15.96 -0.05 -4.90
N GLU A 24 -17.25 -0.25 -5.15
CA GLU A 24 -18.25 0.80 -5.10
C GLU A 24 -18.49 1.23 -3.65
N TRP A 25 -18.49 2.54 -3.40
CA TRP A 25 -18.54 3.09 -2.04
C TRP A 25 -19.76 2.62 -1.25
N ASN A 26 -20.92 2.46 -1.89
CA ASN A 26 -22.19 2.05 -1.25
C ASN A 26 -22.78 0.79 -1.92
N HIS A 27 -21.97 -0.26 -2.12
CA HIS A 27 -22.48 -1.52 -2.65
C HIS A 27 -23.46 -2.19 -1.68
N THR A 28 -24.60 -2.68 -2.17
CA THR A 28 -25.68 -3.24 -1.33
C THR A 28 -25.29 -4.51 -0.59
N ASP A 29 -24.33 -5.26 -1.13
CA ASP A 29 -23.87 -6.51 -0.52
C ASP A 29 -22.83 -6.29 0.59
N ASP A 30 -22.25 -5.09 0.69
CA ASP A 30 -21.27 -4.72 1.73
C ASP A 30 -22.00 -4.18 2.98
N VAL A 31 -22.93 -4.99 3.52
CA VAL A 31 -23.86 -4.58 4.59
C VAL A 31 -23.17 -4.21 5.91
N ASP A 32 -22.04 -4.86 6.20
CA ASP A 32 -21.25 -4.63 7.41
C ASP A 32 -20.08 -3.65 7.21
N ALA A 33 -19.96 -3.05 6.02
CA ALA A 33 -18.90 -2.09 5.74
C ALA A 33 -19.09 -0.80 6.54
N GLN A 34 -18.05 -0.39 7.23
CA GLN A 34 -18.00 0.82 8.05
C GLN A 34 -17.31 1.93 7.28
N ARG A 35 -17.74 3.17 7.51
CA ARG A 35 -17.24 4.36 6.80
C ARG A 35 -17.00 5.49 7.79
N SER A 36 -15.92 6.24 7.61
CA SER A 36 -15.63 7.44 8.39
C SER A 36 -14.93 8.47 7.54
N ASP A 37 -15.27 9.75 7.76
CA ASP A 37 -14.47 10.86 7.26
C ASP A 37 -13.11 10.91 7.97
N VAL A 38 -12.17 11.64 7.36
CA VAL A 38 -10.82 11.86 7.89
C VAL A 38 -10.78 13.18 8.68
N SER A 39 -10.28 13.12 9.91
CA SER A 39 -10.11 14.29 10.78
C SER A 39 -8.75 14.97 10.59
N GLU A 40 -7.69 14.16 10.43
CA GLU A 40 -6.32 14.64 10.29
C GLU A 40 -5.54 13.71 9.34
N ILE A 41 -4.59 14.28 8.59
CA ILE A 41 -3.64 13.50 7.79
C ILE A 41 -2.23 13.89 8.21
N LYS A 42 -1.42 12.89 8.57
CA LYS A 42 -0.02 13.08 8.95
C LYS A 42 0.89 12.50 7.90
N ILE A 43 1.69 13.36 7.27
CA ILE A 43 2.70 12.99 6.28
C ILE A 43 4.09 13.14 6.92
N PRO A 44 5.03 12.21 6.71
CA PRO A 44 6.40 12.34 7.18
C PRO A 44 7.06 13.61 6.65
N PRO A 45 7.81 14.36 7.48
CA PRO A 45 8.45 15.61 7.06
C PRO A 45 9.54 15.41 5.99
N ARG A 46 10.04 14.18 5.82
CA ARG A 46 11.04 13.83 4.79
C ARG A 46 10.41 13.45 3.44
N TYR A 47 9.10 13.27 3.38
CA TYR A 47 8.44 12.94 2.12
C TYR A 47 8.50 14.14 1.17
N GLN A 48 9.17 13.96 0.02
CA GLN A 48 9.32 14.99 -1.03
C GLN A 48 8.82 14.49 -2.39
N GLY A 49 8.02 13.42 -2.41
CA GLY A 49 7.48 12.81 -3.62
C GLY A 49 8.57 12.48 -4.64
N PHE A 50 8.36 12.89 -5.90
CA PHE A 50 9.26 12.59 -7.01
C PHE A 50 10.70 13.06 -6.78
N LEU A 51 10.91 14.21 -6.11
CA LEU A 51 12.26 14.78 -5.89
C LEU A 51 13.15 13.87 -5.04
N ALA A 52 12.55 13.07 -4.15
CA ALA A 52 13.25 12.12 -3.30
C ALA A 52 12.90 10.66 -3.65
N ASN A 53 12.57 10.36 -4.91
CA ASN A 53 12.24 9.01 -5.36
C ASN A 53 11.12 8.32 -4.54
N PHE A 54 10.16 9.11 -4.04
CA PHE A 54 9.10 8.63 -3.14
C PHE A 54 9.68 7.90 -1.91
N GLN A 55 10.74 8.45 -1.33
CA GLN A 55 11.23 8.02 -0.03
C GLN A 55 10.22 8.43 1.06
N ASP A 56 10.02 7.55 2.04
CA ASP A 56 9.06 7.72 3.14
C ASP A 56 7.61 7.93 2.61
N ASP A 57 7.23 7.20 1.56
CA ASP A 57 5.90 7.27 0.92
C ASP A 57 4.81 6.57 1.74
N ILE A 58 4.60 7.06 2.96
CA ILE A 58 3.62 6.59 3.93
C ILE A 58 2.86 7.79 4.50
N ALA A 59 1.60 7.62 4.87
CA ALA A 59 0.83 8.65 5.58
C ALA A 59 -0.13 8.00 6.57
N LEU A 60 -0.43 8.69 7.68
CA LEU A 60 -1.45 8.27 8.64
C LEU A 60 -2.71 9.08 8.44
N LEU A 61 -3.84 8.39 8.26
CA LEU A 61 -5.18 8.98 8.24
C LEU A 61 -5.82 8.79 9.62
N ILE A 62 -6.08 9.88 10.33
CA ILE A 62 -6.83 9.84 11.58
C ILE A 62 -8.31 10.00 11.24
N LEU A 63 -9.14 9.07 11.69
CA LEU A 63 -10.56 9.05 11.39
C LEU A 63 -11.35 9.95 12.36
N VAL A 64 -12.51 10.45 11.91
CA VAL A 64 -13.48 11.13 12.78
C VAL A 64 -14.14 10.13 13.72
N ASN A 65 -14.51 8.95 13.22
CA ASN A 65 -15.11 7.86 13.99
C ASN A 65 -14.24 6.62 13.92
N GLU A 66 -14.07 5.93 15.05
CA GLU A 66 -13.38 4.65 15.10
C GLU A 66 -14.16 3.55 14.39
N PHE A 67 -13.45 2.61 13.76
CA PHE A 67 -14.06 1.38 13.27
C PHE A 67 -14.15 0.35 14.40
N ARG A 68 -15.31 -0.30 14.48
CA ARG A 68 -15.57 -1.38 15.45
C ARG A 68 -15.12 -2.71 14.85
N TYR A 69 -14.29 -3.44 15.59
CA TYR A 69 -13.86 -4.76 15.12
C TYR A 69 -15.02 -5.76 15.09
N ASN A 70 -15.06 -6.51 13.99
CA ASN A 70 -16.03 -7.58 13.75
C ASN A 70 -15.41 -8.61 12.78
N GLU A 71 -16.20 -9.52 12.24
CA GLU A 71 -15.71 -10.53 11.30
C GLU A 71 -15.08 -9.95 10.02
N TYR A 72 -15.52 -8.78 9.57
CA TYR A 72 -15.11 -8.14 8.32
C TYR A 72 -14.09 -7.01 8.51
N VAL A 73 -13.98 -6.46 9.72
CA VAL A 73 -13.09 -5.34 10.06
C VAL A 73 -12.15 -5.77 11.18
N GLN A 74 -10.88 -5.92 10.83
CA GLN A 74 -9.78 -6.29 11.72
C GLN A 74 -8.54 -5.46 11.37
N ALA A 75 -7.70 -5.18 12.37
CA ALA A 75 -6.43 -4.51 12.15
C ALA A 75 -5.36 -5.46 11.59
N ALA A 76 -4.48 -4.94 10.73
CA ALA A 76 -3.26 -5.63 10.34
C ALA A 76 -2.25 -5.61 11.49
N CYS A 77 -1.50 -6.69 11.65
CA CYS A 77 -0.40 -6.74 12.62
C CYS A 77 0.79 -5.93 12.10
N ILE A 78 1.44 -5.19 12.99
CA ILE A 78 2.68 -4.45 12.70
C ILE A 78 3.75 -4.89 13.70
N ASN A 79 4.95 -5.14 13.21
CA ASN A 79 6.13 -5.43 14.01
C ASN A 79 7.25 -4.49 13.60
N PHE A 80 7.96 -3.92 14.57
CA PHE A 80 9.05 -2.96 14.35
C PHE A 80 10.43 -3.59 14.58
N SER A 81 10.50 -4.91 14.76
CA SER A 81 11.75 -5.65 14.88
C SER A 81 12.42 -5.83 13.53
N ALA A 82 13.67 -5.37 13.41
CA ALA A 82 14.47 -5.57 12.20
C ALA A 82 14.66 -7.07 11.90
N ASP A 83 14.84 -7.91 12.91
CA ASP A 83 14.99 -9.36 12.75
C ASP A 83 13.74 -9.98 12.12
N PHE A 84 12.56 -9.49 12.50
CA PHE A 84 11.30 -9.94 11.90
C PHE A 84 11.20 -9.53 10.42
N ASP A 85 11.60 -8.30 10.08
CA ASP A 85 11.61 -7.84 8.69
C ASP A 85 12.59 -8.66 7.84
N GLU A 86 13.80 -8.92 8.35
CA GLU A 86 14.79 -9.76 7.67
C GLU A 86 14.23 -11.17 7.42
N GLU A 87 13.60 -11.78 8.44
CA GLU A 87 12.99 -13.09 8.31
C GLU A 87 11.84 -13.08 7.28
N GLN A 88 10.90 -12.14 7.36
CA GLN A 88 9.72 -12.14 6.47
C GLN A 88 10.06 -11.81 5.01
N LEU A 89 11.14 -11.07 4.77
CA LEU A 89 11.54 -10.58 3.45
C LEU A 89 12.61 -11.44 2.76
N GLU A 90 12.92 -12.62 3.30
CA GLU A 90 13.82 -13.59 2.67
C GLU A 90 13.40 -13.91 1.22
N GLU A 91 14.39 -14.10 0.34
CA GLU A 91 14.14 -14.40 -1.07
C GLU A 91 13.29 -15.67 -1.23
N GLY A 92 12.22 -15.56 -2.02
CA GLY A 92 11.29 -16.66 -2.26
C GLY A 92 10.16 -16.81 -1.24
N LYS A 93 10.19 -16.12 -0.09
CA LYS A 93 9.01 -16.02 0.79
C LYS A 93 7.89 -15.26 0.08
N PHE A 94 6.66 -15.66 0.32
CA PHE A 94 5.51 -15.15 -0.43
C PHE A 94 4.76 -14.07 0.34
N GLY A 95 4.66 -12.89 -0.26
CA GLY A 95 3.76 -11.82 0.16
C GLY A 95 2.42 -11.87 -0.59
N LYS A 96 1.39 -11.23 -0.03
CA LYS A 96 0.07 -11.10 -0.66
C LYS A 96 -0.26 -9.63 -0.86
N VAL A 97 -0.67 -9.27 -2.07
CA VAL A 97 -1.17 -7.94 -2.42
C VAL A 97 -2.66 -8.04 -2.70
N VAL A 98 -3.44 -7.17 -2.07
CA VAL A 98 -4.90 -7.18 -2.14
C VAL A 98 -5.39 -5.83 -2.69
N GLY A 99 -6.40 -5.82 -3.56
CA GLY A 99 -6.99 -4.59 -4.07
C GLY A 99 -7.92 -4.76 -5.27
N TRP A 100 -8.51 -3.64 -5.71
CA TRP A 100 -9.41 -3.54 -6.87
C TRP A 100 -8.70 -3.05 -8.15
N GLY A 101 -7.39 -3.22 -8.23
CA GLY A 101 -6.56 -2.73 -9.32
C GLY A 101 -6.86 -3.36 -10.69
N LEU A 102 -6.07 -2.97 -11.69
CA LEU A 102 -6.13 -3.57 -13.03
C LEU A 102 -5.77 -5.06 -12.95
N THR A 103 -6.63 -5.90 -13.54
CA THR A 103 -6.39 -7.36 -13.60
C THR A 103 -5.55 -7.75 -14.81
N ASN A 104 -5.62 -6.98 -15.90
CA ASN A 104 -4.84 -7.07 -17.12
C ASN A 104 -4.60 -5.68 -17.71
N ALA A 105 -3.58 -5.53 -18.57
CA ALA A 105 -3.20 -4.25 -19.19
C ALA A 105 -4.36 -3.60 -20.00
N ASN A 106 -5.27 -4.41 -20.53
CA ASN A 106 -6.40 -3.96 -21.35
C ASN A 106 -7.76 -4.05 -20.64
N SER A 107 -7.80 -4.40 -19.35
CA SER A 107 -9.05 -4.53 -18.60
C SER A 107 -9.27 -3.34 -17.68
N GLY A 108 -10.52 -2.97 -17.42
CA GLY A 108 -10.85 -2.03 -16.34
C GLY A 108 -10.44 -2.56 -14.95
N LYS A 109 -10.43 -1.66 -13.97
CA LYS A 109 -10.25 -1.98 -12.54
C LYS A 109 -11.29 -3.03 -12.10
N SER A 110 -10.89 -3.99 -11.27
CA SER A 110 -11.82 -5.01 -10.74
C SER A 110 -12.97 -4.36 -9.96
N ARG A 111 -14.18 -4.92 -10.07
CA ARG A 111 -15.33 -4.52 -9.24
C ARG A 111 -15.31 -5.18 -7.86
N VAL A 112 -14.74 -6.38 -7.78
CA VAL A 112 -14.65 -7.22 -6.59
C VAL A 112 -13.20 -7.28 -6.13
N LEU A 113 -12.94 -7.33 -4.83
CA LEU A 113 -11.61 -7.38 -4.26
C LEU A 113 -10.87 -8.61 -4.77
N ARG A 114 -9.60 -8.45 -5.15
CA ARG A 114 -8.75 -9.54 -5.61
C ARG A 114 -7.47 -9.58 -4.79
N ALA A 115 -6.90 -10.77 -4.68
CA ALA A 115 -5.60 -10.99 -4.08
C ALA A 115 -4.66 -11.63 -5.11
N ALA A 116 -3.39 -11.24 -5.07
CA ALA A 116 -2.31 -11.88 -5.81
C ALA A 116 -1.14 -12.15 -4.86
N THR A 117 -0.44 -13.25 -5.10
CA THR A 117 0.68 -13.70 -4.28
C THR A 117 1.96 -13.62 -5.08
N PHE A 118 3.00 -13.05 -4.49
CA PHE A 118 4.28 -12.80 -5.13
C PHE A 118 5.43 -13.23 -4.23
N PRO A 119 6.50 -13.83 -4.78
CA PRO A 119 7.70 -14.09 -4.02
C PRO A 119 8.47 -12.77 -3.80
N CYS A 120 9.03 -12.61 -2.60
CA CYS A 120 10.01 -11.60 -2.27
C CYS A 120 11.28 -11.83 -3.08
N VAL A 121 11.89 -10.74 -3.55
CA VAL A 121 13.09 -10.73 -4.37
C VAL A 121 14.16 -9.97 -3.60
N ASN A 122 15.35 -10.58 -3.48
CA ASN A 122 16.48 -9.91 -2.87
C ASN A 122 16.77 -8.55 -3.54
N ILE A 123 17.03 -7.52 -2.74
CA ILE A 123 17.19 -6.14 -3.21
C ILE A 123 18.32 -5.99 -4.25
N ASN A 124 19.44 -6.70 -4.09
CA ASN A 124 20.56 -6.63 -5.04
C ASN A 124 20.17 -7.22 -6.39
N LYS A 125 19.44 -8.34 -6.38
CA LYS A 125 18.89 -8.97 -7.58
C LYS A 125 17.86 -8.08 -8.25
N CYS A 126 16.98 -7.44 -7.46
CA CYS A 126 16.00 -6.49 -7.94
C CYS A 126 16.66 -5.30 -8.67
N ILE A 127 17.69 -4.69 -8.07
CA ILE A 127 18.46 -3.59 -8.67
C ILE A 127 19.19 -4.05 -9.94
N ALA A 128 19.79 -5.25 -9.93
CA ALA A 128 20.50 -5.78 -11.09
C ALA A 128 19.55 -6.00 -12.29
N GLN A 129 18.34 -6.49 -12.04
CA GLN A 129 17.35 -6.85 -13.05
C GLN A 129 16.40 -5.71 -13.46
N SER A 130 16.40 -4.59 -12.73
CA SER A 130 15.52 -3.45 -13.02
C SER A 130 16.07 -2.55 -14.14
N PRO A 131 15.19 -1.89 -14.92
CA PRO A 131 15.59 -0.89 -15.91
C PRO A 131 16.43 0.24 -15.27
N LEU A 132 17.42 0.77 -16.00
CA LEU A 132 18.29 1.84 -15.51
C LEU A 132 17.51 3.07 -15.01
N SER A 133 16.44 3.44 -15.70
CA SER A 133 15.55 4.55 -15.32
C SER A 133 14.82 4.35 -14.00
N PHE A 134 14.75 3.12 -13.49
CA PHE A 134 14.03 2.77 -12.28
C PHE A 134 14.96 2.47 -11.09
N LYS A 135 16.24 2.17 -11.32
CA LYS A 135 17.17 1.76 -10.26
C LYS A 135 17.29 2.79 -9.14
N SER A 136 17.26 4.08 -9.46
CA SER A 136 17.31 5.16 -8.46
C SER A 136 16.10 5.21 -7.54
N SER A 137 14.98 4.61 -7.95
CA SER A 137 13.75 4.53 -7.15
C SER A 137 13.70 3.35 -6.18
N ILE A 138 14.68 2.45 -6.27
CA ILE A 138 14.85 1.31 -5.35
C ILE A 138 15.70 1.79 -4.16
N THR A 139 15.04 2.49 -3.25
CA THR A 139 15.62 3.05 -2.02
C THR A 139 15.48 2.07 -0.85
N GLY A 140 16.16 2.35 0.28
CA GLY A 140 16.18 1.45 1.45
C GLY A 140 14.83 1.23 2.15
N ASP A 141 13.83 2.05 1.85
CA ASP A 141 12.45 1.96 2.32
C ASP A 141 11.53 1.16 1.36
N LYS A 142 12.10 0.40 0.41
CA LYS A 142 11.35 -0.34 -0.61
C LYS A 142 11.62 -1.83 -0.54
N ILE A 143 10.57 -2.60 -0.76
CA ILE A 143 10.60 -4.06 -0.86
C ILE A 143 10.36 -4.47 -2.32
N CYS A 144 11.10 -5.47 -2.80
CA CYS A 144 10.91 -6.03 -4.12
C CYS A 144 10.16 -7.37 -4.05
N ALA A 145 9.14 -7.51 -4.91
CA ALA A 145 8.41 -8.76 -5.09
C ALA A 145 8.08 -8.96 -6.57
N GLY A 146 8.01 -10.21 -7.02
CA GLY A 146 7.61 -10.53 -8.40
C GLY A 146 8.28 -11.78 -8.97
N TYR A 147 7.69 -12.30 -10.06
CA TYR A 147 8.23 -13.48 -10.73
C TYR A 147 9.29 -13.08 -11.76
N THR A 148 10.46 -13.72 -11.71
CA THR A 148 11.63 -13.39 -12.56
C THR A 148 11.55 -13.99 -13.97
N ASN A 149 10.44 -14.64 -14.35
CA ASN A 149 10.23 -15.35 -15.61
C ASN A 149 9.48 -14.52 -16.68
N GLY A 150 9.82 -13.24 -16.81
CA GLY A 150 9.33 -12.37 -17.90
C GLY A 150 8.09 -11.53 -17.58
N ARG A 151 7.56 -11.61 -16.35
CA ARG A 151 6.62 -10.62 -15.79
C ARG A 151 7.10 -10.22 -14.40
N VAL A 152 8.16 -9.42 -14.35
CA VAL A 152 8.52 -8.70 -13.13
C VAL A 152 7.44 -7.66 -12.91
N LEU A 153 6.36 -8.06 -12.24
CA LEU A 153 5.43 -7.11 -11.64
C LEU A 153 6.13 -6.53 -10.42
N LEU A 154 7.05 -5.60 -10.67
CA LEU A 154 7.61 -4.78 -9.61
C LEU A 154 6.51 -3.81 -9.19
N ARG A 155 5.67 -4.26 -8.27
CA ARG A 155 4.78 -3.37 -7.55
C ARG A 155 5.56 -2.91 -6.34
N MET A 156 5.78 -1.60 -6.26
CA MET A 156 6.21 -0.98 -5.02
C MET A 156 5.14 -1.33 -3.98
N CYS A 157 5.47 -2.25 -3.08
CA CYS A 157 4.81 -2.29 -1.79
C CYS A 157 5.44 -1.14 -1.00
N SER A 158 4.95 0.08 -1.21
CA SER A 158 5.00 1.01 -0.10
C SER A 158 4.15 0.37 0.99
N GLN A 159 4.72 0.15 2.17
CA GLN A 159 3.91 -0.16 3.33
C GLN A 159 3.09 1.09 3.64
N SER A 160 1.92 1.19 3.02
CA SER A 160 0.85 2.07 3.43
C SER A 160 -0.28 1.19 3.90
N PHE A 161 -0.40 1.06 5.22
CA PHE A 161 -1.63 0.68 5.89
C PHE A 161 -2.31 1.97 6.37
#